data_AF-A0A8H6CG38-F1
#
_entry.id   AF-A0A8H6CG38-F1
#
_cell.length_a   1.000
_cell.length_b   1.000
_cell.length_c   1.000
_cell.angle_alpha   90.00
_cell.angle_beta   90.00
_cell.angle_gamma   90.00
#
_symmetry.space_group_name_H-M   'P 1'
#
loop_
_entity.id
_entity.type
_entity.pdbx_description
1 polymer ?
#
loop_
_entity_poly.entity_id
_entity_poly.type
_entity_poly.pdbx_seq_one_letter_code
_entity_poly.pdbx_strand_id
1 'polypeptide(L)'
;MAKRMQHGFAARNGLFAALMSRENYTGIDQVFERPYGGYLSTFGQGSTYDPTYKENELIDGLGRHWRGIEGIRLKEYNSMIATHAPFDCITTLQAKQPERFADLGSVSKIVIERPKAPHAHGGQQIGRPITTTGAQMSTRYIAAVQLLDRKVLLEQFSEANLERDDTWDLIRKIDCVWNEEFDEKSAWYTRVSVEYTDGESLVQEMPVSKAIGSLLSGYRSGSMVNEIPMLISALKVFLKSLPVGVKFNICSFGSIHSFLWAKSRSYDNDSLKEAIAHVENFKAEYCGTETQNAVRAAIDSRFVDLDCEILVLTDGDICRQHEIFSYLNDTVGDSIRVLPLGIGDGVSTSLIEGVARAGKGFAQMVGEGEKLDKKNGSYAGGSIVSARLRLHYGVQI
;
A
#
# COMPACT_ATOMS: atom_id res chain seq x y z
N MET A 1 8.75 -5.77 26.32
CA MET A 1 9.14 -4.35 26.11
C MET A 1 10.50 -4.16 25.45
N ALA A 2 11.56 -4.89 25.84
CA ALA A 2 12.92 -4.69 25.29
C ALA A 2 13.00 -4.61 23.75
N LYS A 3 12.29 -5.50 23.03
CA LYS A 3 12.23 -5.51 21.55
C LYS A 3 11.78 -4.18 20.93
N ARG A 4 10.87 -3.45 21.59
CA ARG A 4 10.39 -2.14 21.09
C ARG A 4 11.43 -1.04 21.33
N MET A 5 12.19 -1.14 22.41
CA MET A 5 13.22 -0.14 22.79
C MET A 5 14.47 -0.20 21.91
N GLN A 6 14.81 -1.36 21.34
CA GLN A 6 16.02 -1.55 20.53
C GLN A 6 16.17 -0.50 19.42
N HIS A 7 15.07 -0.20 18.70
CA HIS A 7 15.06 0.81 17.64
C HIS A 7 15.32 2.23 18.18
N GLY A 8 14.73 2.56 19.34
CA GLY A 8 14.94 3.85 19.99
C GLY A 8 16.38 4.03 20.46
N PHE A 9 16.99 2.98 21.04
CA PHE A 9 18.40 3.01 21.41
C PHE A 9 19.32 3.13 20.20
N ALA A 10 19.05 2.41 19.11
CA ALA A 10 19.81 2.53 17.87
C ALA A 10 19.74 3.96 17.29
N ALA A 11 18.54 4.53 17.18
CA ALA A 11 18.35 5.89 16.68
C ALA A 11 19.05 6.94 17.56
N ARG A 12 18.89 6.84 18.89
CA ARG A 12 19.56 7.73 19.84
C ARG A 12 21.08 7.66 19.72
N ASN A 13 21.64 6.44 19.70
CA ASN A 13 23.08 6.26 19.67
C ASN A 13 23.68 6.69 18.32
N GLY A 14 22.97 6.48 17.21
CA GLY A 14 23.38 6.97 15.89
C GLY A 14 23.44 8.51 15.83
N LEU A 15 22.40 9.19 16.33
CA LEU A 15 22.41 10.66 16.44
C LEU A 15 23.53 11.14 17.37
N PHE A 16 23.69 10.50 18.52
CA PHE A 16 24.74 10.87 19.48
C PHE A 16 26.14 10.73 18.89
N ALA A 17 26.41 9.66 18.14
CA ALA A 17 27.69 9.47 17.45
C ALA A 17 27.94 10.59 16.42
N ALA A 18 26.94 10.99 15.64
CA ALA A 18 27.05 12.09 14.69
C ALA A 18 27.34 13.43 15.38
N LEU A 19 26.67 13.70 16.52
CA LEU A 19 26.91 14.92 17.30
C LEU A 19 28.32 14.94 17.91
N MET A 20 28.80 13.83 18.46
CA MET A 20 30.18 13.73 18.97
C MET A 20 31.20 13.99 17.86
N SER A 21 31.01 13.39 16.69
CA SER A 21 31.89 13.62 15.54
C SER A 21 31.90 15.08 15.10
N ARG A 22 30.76 15.77 15.14
CA ARG A 22 30.66 17.21 14.83
C ARG A 22 31.47 18.08 15.78
N GLU A 23 31.60 17.68 17.04
CA GLU A 23 32.43 18.37 18.05
C GLU A 23 33.91 17.91 18.03
N ASN A 24 34.35 17.27 16.93
CA ASN A 24 35.70 16.74 16.72
C ASN A 24 36.09 15.61 17.70
N TYR A 25 35.13 14.89 18.27
CA TYR A 25 35.41 13.66 19.01
C TYR A 25 35.78 12.54 18.04
N THR A 26 36.94 11.91 18.23
CA THR A 26 37.52 10.95 17.28
C THR A 26 37.15 9.49 17.61
N GLY A 27 37.23 8.63 16.59
CA GLY A 27 36.95 7.19 16.68
C GLY A 27 37.86 6.38 15.76
N ILE A 28 37.61 5.08 15.63
CA ILE A 28 38.39 4.18 14.77
C ILE A 28 38.03 4.41 13.30
N ASP A 29 39.01 4.77 12.47
CA ASP A 29 38.84 4.83 11.02
C ASP A 29 38.71 3.44 10.41
N GLN A 30 37.94 3.34 9.32
CA GLN A 30 37.69 2.11 8.59
C GLN A 30 37.06 1.00 9.45
N VAL A 31 36.24 1.37 10.45
CA VAL A 31 35.68 0.45 11.45
C VAL A 31 34.97 -0.78 10.85
N PHE A 32 34.44 -0.69 9.63
CA PHE A 32 33.77 -1.82 8.98
C PHE A 32 34.74 -2.93 8.50
N GLU A 33 35.87 -2.55 7.91
CA GLU A 33 36.79 -3.45 7.19
C GLU A 33 38.07 -3.82 7.96
N ARG A 34 38.27 -3.30 9.18
CA ARG A 34 39.44 -3.65 10.01
C ARG A 34 39.57 -5.18 10.22
N PRO A 35 40.74 -5.78 9.92
CA PRO A 35 40.94 -7.22 10.11
C PRO A 35 40.78 -7.71 11.56
N TYR A 36 41.23 -6.90 12.53
CA TYR A 36 41.07 -7.19 13.96
C TYR A 36 40.19 -6.12 14.62
N GLY A 37 39.12 -6.55 15.28
CA GLY A 37 38.18 -5.66 15.97
C GLY A 37 37.28 -4.82 15.06
N GLY A 38 37.29 -5.07 13.75
CA GLY A 38 36.36 -4.46 12.81
C GLY A 38 34.96 -5.03 12.93
N TYR A 39 33.97 -4.29 12.45
CA TYR A 39 32.57 -4.71 12.50
C TYR A 39 32.35 -6.03 11.75
N LEU A 40 32.80 -6.12 10.48
CA LEU A 40 32.60 -7.33 9.67
C LEU A 40 33.37 -8.53 10.22
N SER A 41 34.64 -8.35 10.60
CA SER A 41 35.48 -9.41 11.14
C SER A 41 35.01 -9.92 12.50
N THR A 42 34.32 -9.09 13.29
CA THR A 42 33.74 -9.47 14.59
C THR A 42 32.38 -10.11 14.43
N PHE A 43 31.44 -9.47 13.72
CA PHE A 43 30.06 -9.97 13.58
C PHE A 43 29.88 -11.05 12.52
N GLY A 44 30.89 -11.29 11.67
CA GLY A 44 30.95 -12.44 10.76
C GLY A 44 31.42 -13.74 11.43
N GLN A 45 31.90 -13.68 12.69
CA GLN A 45 32.33 -14.89 13.41
C GLN A 45 31.15 -15.82 13.65
N GLY A 46 31.33 -17.10 13.33
CA GLY A 46 30.27 -18.12 13.44
C GLY A 46 29.33 -18.20 12.23
N SER A 47 29.54 -17.38 11.20
CA SER A 47 28.88 -17.54 9.90
C SER A 47 29.27 -18.89 9.26
N THR A 48 28.31 -19.59 8.67
CA THR A 48 28.55 -20.81 7.90
C THR A 48 28.83 -20.55 6.42
N TYR A 49 28.82 -19.28 6.00
CA TYR A 49 29.09 -18.86 4.63
C TYR A 49 30.60 -18.71 4.38
N ASP A 50 31.04 -18.95 3.14
CA ASP A 50 32.41 -18.72 2.68
C ASP A 50 32.39 -17.74 1.47
N PRO A 51 33.00 -16.54 1.58
CA PRO A 51 33.64 -15.98 2.77
C PRO A 51 32.61 -15.63 3.87
N THR A 52 33.08 -15.56 5.13
CA THR A 52 32.21 -15.32 6.31
C THR A 52 31.47 -13.99 6.26
N TYR A 53 32.04 -13.01 5.55
CA TYR A 53 31.43 -11.73 5.19
C TYR A 53 31.92 -11.28 3.81
N LYS A 54 31.18 -10.36 3.18
CA LYS A 54 31.52 -9.79 1.87
C LYS A 54 31.62 -8.29 2.01
N GLU A 55 32.84 -7.77 2.05
CA GLU A 55 33.10 -6.33 2.22
C GLU A 55 32.50 -5.49 1.10
N ASN A 56 32.66 -5.94 -0.15
CA ASN A 56 32.15 -5.23 -1.33
C ASN A 56 30.62 -5.03 -1.34
N GLU A 57 29.86 -5.85 -0.61
CA GLU A 57 28.39 -5.72 -0.52
C GLU A 57 27.98 -4.48 0.29
N LEU A 58 28.86 -3.91 1.12
CA LEU A 58 28.55 -2.68 1.87
C LEU A 58 28.31 -1.48 0.95
N ILE A 59 29.00 -1.46 -0.18
CA ILE A 59 28.98 -0.36 -1.15
C ILE A 59 28.39 -0.78 -2.49
N ASP A 60 28.00 -2.05 -2.65
CA ASP A 60 27.43 -2.52 -3.91
C ASP A 60 26.14 -1.75 -4.22
N GLY A 61 26.08 -1.24 -5.45
CA GLY A 61 24.97 -0.41 -5.88
C GLY A 61 24.78 0.90 -5.11
N LEU A 62 25.72 1.37 -4.29
CA LEU A 62 25.57 2.64 -3.59
C LEU A 62 25.34 3.80 -4.58
N GLY A 63 24.31 4.61 -4.32
CA GLY A 63 23.85 5.67 -5.23
C GLY A 63 23.02 5.18 -6.43
N ARG A 64 22.94 3.87 -6.68
CA ARG A 64 22.10 3.24 -7.72
C ARG A 64 20.89 2.50 -7.15
N HIS A 65 21.07 1.80 -6.04
CA HIS A 65 20.04 1.05 -5.33
C HIS A 65 19.71 1.72 -4.01
N TRP A 66 18.45 2.11 -3.86
CA TRP A 66 17.95 2.68 -2.62
C TRP A 66 17.15 1.61 -1.91
N ARG A 67 17.84 0.72 -1.18
CA ARG A 67 17.20 -0.42 -0.47
C ARG A 67 16.09 0.00 0.49
N GLY A 68 16.19 1.21 1.08
CA GLY A 68 15.14 1.80 1.92
C GLY A 68 13.89 2.22 1.14
N ILE A 69 13.96 2.36 -0.19
CA ILE A 69 12.81 2.67 -1.04
C ILE A 69 12.32 1.37 -1.71
N GLU A 70 13.24 0.58 -2.25
CA GLU A 70 12.95 -0.67 -2.98
C GLU A 70 12.50 -1.83 -2.06
N GLY A 71 12.97 -1.81 -0.81
CA GLY A 71 12.90 -2.94 0.12
C GLY A 71 11.97 -2.74 1.31
N ILE A 72 11.44 -1.53 1.55
CA ILE A 72 10.47 -1.33 2.62
C ILE A 72 9.17 -2.07 2.27
N ARG A 73 8.62 -2.75 3.28
CA ARG A 73 7.32 -3.41 3.22
C ARG A 73 6.47 -2.85 4.33
N LEU A 74 5.26 -2.43 3.98
CA LEU A 74 4.26 -2.01 4.95
C LEU A 74 3.53 -3.24 5.47
N LYS A 75 3.37 -3.32 6.78
CA LYS A 75 2.61 -4.39 7.41
C LYS A 75 1.16 -3.97 7.51
N GLU A 76 0.30 -4.72 6.85
CA GLU A 76 -1.16 -4.54 6.94
C GLU A 76 -1.71 -4.99 8.29
N TYR A 77 -1.00 -5.92 8.96
CA TYR A 77 -1.42 -6.51 10.24
C TYR A 77 -0.44 -6.20 11.36
N ASN A 78 -0.96 -5.98 12.57
CA ASN A 78 -0.20 -5.60 13.75
C ASN A 78 0.49 -6.78 14.44
N SER A 79 1.10 -7.65 13.64
CA SER A 79 1.74 -8.90 14.06
C SER A 79 3.11 -9.09 13.39
N MET A 80 3.79 -10.15 13.80
CA MET A 80 5.03 -10.59 13.18
C MET A 80 4.82 -10.91 11.69
N ILE A 81 5.77 -10.51 10.83
CA ILE A 81 5.64 -10.67 9.37
C ILE A 81 5.41 -12.12 8.94
N ALA A 82 6.04 -13.07 9.64
CA ALA A 82 5.82 -14.47 9.35
C ALA A 82 4.35 -14.89 9.55
N THR A 83 3.53 -14.26 10.40
CA THR A 83 2.12 -14.68 10.56
C THR A 83 1.21 -14.22 9.43
N HIS A 84 1.69 -13.40 8.49
CA HIS A 84 0.85 -12.79 7.45
C HIS A 84 0.40 -13.81 6.39
N ALA A 85 1.23 -14.78 6.03
CA ALA A 85 0.85 -15.82 5.07
C ALA A 85 -0.27 -16.73 5.61
N PRO A 86 -0.21 -17.25 6.86
CA PRO A 86 -1.34 -17.93 7.48
C PRO A 86 -2.63 -17.11 7.48
N PHE A 87 -2.54 -15.81 7.82
CA PHE A 87 -3.68 -14.89 7.79
C PHE A 87 -4.31 -14.79 6.40
N ASP A 88 -3.50 -14.58 5.36
CA ASP A 88 -3.97 -14.43 3.99
C ASP A 88 -4.65 -15.73 3.50
N CYS A 89 -4.19 -16.89 3.96
CA CYS A 89 -4.76 -18.20 3.62
C CYS A 89 -6.17 -18.31 4.20
N ILE A 90 -6.31 -18.01 5.49
CA ILE A 90 -7.59 -18.05 6.20
C ILE A 90 -8.57 -17.04 5.59
N THR A 91 -8.12 -15.82 5.32
CA THR A 91 -8.94 -14.79 4.67
C THR A 91 -9.46 -15.27 3.31
N THR A 92 -8.60 -15.93 2.52
CA THR A 92 -8.98 -16.48 1.21
C THR A 92 -10.01 -17.61 1.35
N LEU A 93 -9.86 -18.48 2.36
CA LEU A 93 -10.83 -19.53 2.65
C LEU A 93 -12.19 -18.95 3.09
N GLN A 94 -12.19 -17.99 4.01
CA GLN A 94 -13.39 -17.29 4.48
C GLN A 94 -14.13 -16.57 3.33
N ALA A 95 -13.40 -16.02 2.36
CA ALA A 95 -13.99 -15.37 1.20
C ALA A 95 -14.59 -16.38 0.19
N LYS A 96 -13.94 -17.54 0.00
CA LYS A 96 -14.41 -18.57 -0.94
C LYS A 96 -15.61 -19.36 -0.41
N GLN A 97 -15.69 -19.57 0.90
CA GLN A 97 -16.69 -20.43 1.55
C GLN A 97 -17.28 -19.73 2.79
N PRO A 98 -17.91 -18.56 2.67
CA PRO A 98 -18.34 -17.76 3.82
C PRO A 98 -19.30 -18.50 4.75
N GLU A 99 -20.19 -19.32 4.20
CA GLU A 99 -21.15 -20.14 4.96
C GLU A 99 -20.45 -21.18 5.84
N ARG A 100 -19.35 -21.78 5.37
CA ARG A 100 -18.56 -22.75 6.14
C ARG A 100 -17.88 -22.11 7.35
N PHE A 101 -17.55 -20.83 7.27
CA PHE A 101 -16.93 -20.07 8.35
C PHE A 101 -17.93 -19.24 9.17
N ALA A 102 -19.24 -19.39 8.92
CA ALA A 102 -20.28 -18.74 9.72
C ALA A 102 -20.45 -19.42 11.09
N ASP A 103 -20.28 -20.75 11.15
CA ASP A 103 -20.27 -21.53 12.38
C ASP A 103 -18.89 -22.20 12.62
N LEU A 104 -18.07 -21.56 13.45
CA LEU A 104 -16.76 -22.08 13.84
C LEU A 104 -16.84 -23.24 14.86
N GLY A 105 -18.02 -23.55 15.40
CA GLY A 105 -18.25 -24.71 16.25
C GLY A 105 -18.04 -26.03 15.49
N SER A 106 -18.38 -26.04 14.20
CA SER A 106 -18.21 -27.16 13.28
C SER A 106 -16.74 -27.46 12.90
N VAL A 107 -15.80 -26.56 13.22
CA VAL A 107 -14.38 -26.79 12.95
C VAL A 107 -13.82 -27.78 13.97
N SER A 108 -13.24 -28.88 13.49
CA SER A 108 -12.65 -29.92 14.34
C SER A 108 -11.14 -29.72 14.53
N LYS A 109 -10.42 -29.35 13.46
CA LYS A 109 -8.97 -29.15 13.49
C LYS A 109 -8.51 -28.14 12.44
N ILE A 110 -7.44 -27.41 12.73
CA ILE A 110 -6.76 -26.54 11.79
C ILE A 110 -5.26 -26.86 11.82
N VAL A 111 -4.66 -27.06 10.64
CA VAL A 111 -3.23 -27.33 10.50
C VAL A 111 -2.58 -26.25 9.65
N ILE A 112 -1.55 -25.61 10.18
CA ILE A 112 -0.76 -24.56 9.52
C ILE A 112 0.66 -25.08 9.30
N GLU A 113 0.95 -25.51 8.08
CA GLU A 113 2.24 -26.08 7.68
C GLU A 113 3.17 -25.02 7.09
N ARG A 114 4.42 -24.99 7.54
CA ARG A 114 5.37 -23.91 7.21
C ARG A 114 6.84 -24.38 7.16
N PRO A 115 7.74 -23.65 6.48
CA PRO A 115 9.19 -23.82 6.57
C PRO A 115 9.76 -23.58 7.97
N LYS A 116 11.00 -24.00 8.18
CA LYS A 116 11.72 -23.96 9.46
C LYS A 116 11.75 -22.57 10.09
N ALA A 117 12.17 -21.56 9.34
CA ALA A 117 12.35 -20.21 9.86
C ALA A 117 11.05 -19.56 10.39
N PRO A 118 9.95 -19.49 9.64
CA PRO A 118 8.69 -18.96 10.16
C PRO A 118 8.10 -19.82 11.29
N HIS A 119 8.28 -21.15 11.26
CA HIS A 119 7.88 -22.02 12.37
C HIS A 119 8.69 -21.73 13.64
N ALA A 120 10.02 -21.60 13.53
CA ALA A 120 10.89 -21.27 14.66
C ALA A 120 10.63 -19.87 15.24
N HIS A 121 10.04 -18.96 14.47
CA HIS A 121 9.75 -17.60 14.92
C HIS A 121 8.40 -17.42 15.62
N GLY A 122 7.40 -18.26 15.33
CA GLY A 122 6.06 -18.10 15.89
C GLY A 122 5.15 -19.32 15.79
N GLY A 123 5.71 -20.50 15.56
CA GLY A 123 5.02 -21.78 15.46
C GLY A 123 5.01 -22.58 16.76
N GLN A 124 5.53 -22.02 17.87
CA GLN A 124 5.54 -22.66 19.18
C GLN A 124 4.14 -22.71 19.82
N GLN A 125 3.95 -23.66 20.73
CA GLN A 125 2.78 -23.70 21.59
C GLN A 125 2.73 -22.46 22.49
N ILE A 126 1.52 -22.02 22.79
CA ILE A 126 1.26 -20.85 23.63
C ILE A 126 0.33 -21.23 24.78
N GLY A 127 0.49 -20.55 25.91
CA GLY A 127 -0.32 -20.76 27.12
C GLY A 127 -1.09 -19.52 27.52
N ARG A 128 -2.16 -19.71 28.31
CA ARG A 128 -2.97 -18.67 28.92
C ARG A 128 -2.55 -18.48 30.39
N PRO A 129 -2.22 -17.26 30.87
CA PRO A 129 -2.30 -15.99 30.14
C PRO A 129 -1.15 -15.80 29.15
N ILE A 130 -1.40 -15.04 28.08
CA ILE A 130 -0.40 -14.67 27.08
C ILE A 130 -0.14 -13.17 27.14
N THR A 131 1.10 -12.75 26.89
CA THR A 131 1.41 -11.31 26.76
C THR A 131 1.00 -10.79 25.39
N THR A 132 0.70 -9.49 25.25
CA THR A 132 0.47 -8.81 23.97
C THR A 132 1.58 -9.12 22.95
N THR A 133 2.85 -9.08 23.36
CA THR A 133 3.98 -9.37 22.45
C THR A 133 4.01 -10.86 22.06
N GLY A 134 3.70 -11.76 22.99
CA GLY A 134 3.57 -13.20 22.70
C GLY A 134 2.46 -13.48 21.68
N ALA A 135 1.30 -12.86 21.85
CA ALA A 135 0.18 -12.95 20.91
C ALA A 135 0.54 -12.41 19.52
N GLN A 136 1.20 -11.23 19.45
CA GLN A 136 1.68 -10.64 18.18
C GLN A 136 2.72 -11.52 17.45
N MET A 137 3.38 -12.43 18.16
CA MET A 137 4.38 -13.35 17.60
C MET A 137 3.85 -14.78 17.42
N SER A 138 2.58 -15.07 17.72
CA SER A 138 2.03 -16.42 17.68
C SER A 138 1.17 -16.65 16.45
N THR A 139 1.57 -17.62 15.61
CA THR A 139 0.78 -18.02 14.43
C THR A 139 -0.59 -18.56 14.84
N ARG A 140 -0.69 -19.29 15.95
CA ARG A 140 -1.95 -19.85 16.46
C ARG A 140 -2.92 -18.76 16.89
N TYR A 141 -2.42 -17.79 17.67
CA TYR A 141 -3.25 -16.68 18.14
C TYR A 141 -3.78 -15.87 16.95
N ILE A 142 -2.89 -15.49 16.02
CA ILE A 142 -3.25 -14.71 14.84
C ILE A 142 -4.26 -15.44 13.95
N ALA A 143 -4.12 -16.76 13.78
CA ALA A 143 -5.10 -17.56 13.05
C ALA A 143 -6.48 -17.58 13.73
N ALA A 144 -6.52 -17.74 15.05
CA ALA A 144 -7.76 -17.74 15.83
C ALA A 144 -8.50 -16.39 15.73
N VAL A 145 -7.81 -15.27 15.93
CA VAL A 145 -8.45 -13.95 15.83
C VAL A 145 -8.87 -13.60 14.40
N GLN A 146 -8.17 -14.08 13.36
CA GLN A 146 -8.63 -13.90 11.99
C GLN A 146 -9.91 -14.70 11.71
N LEU A 147 -10.03 -15.91 12.26
CA LEU A 147 -11.25 -16.71 12.12
C LEU A 147 -12.45 -16.04 12.79
N LEU A 148 -12.27 -15.52 14.01
CA LEU A 148 -13.32 -14.91 14.83
C LEU A 148 -13.67 -13.49 14.38
N ASP A 149 -12.67 -12.62 14.34
CA ASP A 149 -12.89 -11.18 14.23
C ASP A 149 -12.72 -10.67 12.79
N ARG A 150 -12.09 -11.47 11.91
CA ARG A 150 -11.72 -11.11 10.52
C ARG A 150 -10.81 -9.88 10.42
N LYS A 151 -10.11 -9.55 11.51
CA LYS A 151 -9.15 -8.44 11.60
C LYS A 151 -8.02 -8.79 12.57
N VAL A 152 -6.84 -8.22 12.33
CA VAL A 152 -5.65 -8.33 13.20
C VAL A 152 -5.06 -6.93 13.42
N LEU A 153 -5.79 -6.14 14.23
CA LEU A 153 -5.46 -4.75 14.55
C LEU A 153 -5.12 -4.61 16.03
N LEU A 154 -4.85 -3.37 16.49
CA LEU A 154 -4.46 -3.12 17.89
C LEU A 154 -5.48 -3.67 18.90
N GLU A 155 -6.77 -3.57 18.59
CA GLU A 155 -7.87 -3.99 19.46
C GLU A 155 -7.81 -5.49 19.82
N GLN A 156 -7.45 -6.35 18.86
CA GLN A 156 -7.31 -7.80 19.05
C GLN A 156 -6.21 -8.19 20.03
N PHE A 157 -5.32 -7.26 20.40
CA PHE A 157 -4.25 -7.52 21.38
C PHE A 157 -4.49 -6.84 22.73
N SER A 158 -5.69 -6.28 22.95
CA SER A 158 -6.11 -5.77 24.26
C SER A 158 -6.26 -6.90 25.27
N GLU A 159 -6.06 -6.59 26.56
CA GLU A 159 -6.13 -7.56 27.65
C GLU A 159 -7.45 -8.37 27.65
N ALA A 160 -8.58 -7.70 27.41
CA ALA A 160 -9.88 -8.36 27.29
C ALA A 160 -9.91 -9.40 26.13
N ASN A 161 -9.33 -9.09 24.98
CA ASN A 161 -9.28 -10.01 23.84
C ASN A 161 -8.25 -11.13 24.01
N LEU A 162 -7.18 -10.91 24.77
CA LEU A 162 -6.21 -11.96 25.10
C LEU A 162 -6.82 -13.06 26.00
N GLU A 163 -7.87 -12.72 26.75
CA GLU A 163 -8.55 -13.59 27.71
C GLU A 163 -9.90 -14.15 27.21
N ARG A 164 -10.25 -13.97 25.94
CA ARG A 164 -11.52 -14.49 25.41
C ARG A 164 -11.52 -16.02 25.32
N ASP A 165 -12.55 -16.65 25.86
CA ASP A 165 -12.69 -18.11 25.86
C ASP A 165 -12.81 -18.68 24.44
N ASP A 166 -13.59 -18.05 23.57
CA ASP A 166 -13.77 -18.48 22.16
C ASP A 166 -12.44 -18.54 21.37
N THR A 167 -11.54 -17.60 21.67
CA THR A 167 -10.21 -17.51 21.07
C THR A 167 -9.35 -18.68 21.53
N TRP A 168 -9.37 -18.99 22.84
CA TRP A 168 -8.62 -20.12 23.39
C TRP A 168 -9.22 -21.47 22.97
N ASP A 169 -10.53 -21.56 22.79
CA ASP A 169 -11.21 -22.74 22.26
C ASP A 169 -10.75 -23.05 20.83
N LEU A 170 -10.62 -22.03 19.98
CA LEU A 170 -10.02 -22.20 18.65
C LEU A 170 -8.52 -22.49 18.69
N ILE A 171 -7.75 -21.81 19.54
CA ILE A 171 -6.30 -22.05 19.66
C ILE A 171 -6.00 -23.52 19.95
N ARG A 172 -6.81 -24.19 20.78
CA ARG A 172 -6.65 -25.63 21.08
C ARG A 172 -6.86 -26.54 19.87
N LYS A 173 -7.56 -26.07 18.83
CA LYS A 173 -7.78 -26.79 17.56
C LYS A 173 -6.73 -26.47 16.50
N ILE A 174 -5.82 -25.52 16.74
CA ILE A 174 -4.85 -25.04 15.76
C ILE A 174 -3.45 -25.60 16.03
N ASP A 175 -2.96 -26.42 15.11
CA ASP A 175 -1.57 -26.86 15.05
C ASP A 175 -0.78 -26.01 14.05
N CYS A 176 0.41 -25.59 14.44
CA CYS A 176 1.41 -25.04 13.54
C CYS A 176 2.61 -25.98 13.51
N VAL A 177 2.90 -26.53 12.33
CA VAL A 177 3.90 -27.58 12.13
C VAL A 177 4.95 -27.12 11.14
N TRP A 178 6.19 -27.58 11.36
CA TRP A 178 7.24 -27.47 10.38
C TRP A 178 7.07 -28.60 9.36
N ASN A 179 7.00 -28.22 8.07
CA ASN A 179 7.04 -29.15 6.96
C ASN A 179 8.40 -28.96 6.23
N GLU A 180 9.26 -29.97 6.31
CA GLU A 180 10.62 -29.94 5.73
C GLU A 180 10.60 -29.77 4.21
N GLU A 181 9.60 -30.33 3.51
CA GLU A 181 9.47 -30.16 2.05
C GLU A 181 9.24 -28.70 1.65
N PHE A 182 8.75 -27.86 2.57
CA PHE A 182 8.48 -26.45 2.27
C PHE A 182 9.75 -25.60 2.33
N ASP A 183 10.82 -26.07 2.99
CA ASP A 183 12.11 -25.38 3.03
C ASP A 183 12.73 -25.24 1.64
N GLU A 184 12.48 -26.20 0.75
CA GLU A 184 12.96 -26.20 -0.63
C GLU A 184 12.10 -25.36 -1.58
N LYS A 185 10.82 -25.12 -1.23
CA LYS A 185 9.87 -24.38 -2.08
C LYS A 185 10.03 -22.88 -1.98
N SER A 186 9.99 -22.35 -0.76
CA SER A 186 10.10 -20.92 -0.46
C SER A 186 10.23 -20.73 1.05
N ALA A 187 11.09 -19.81 1.48
CA ALA A 187 11.24 -19.43 2.89
C ALA A 187 9.92 -18.94 3.55
N TRP A 188 8.89 -18.63 2.76
CA TRP A 188 7.60 -18.11 3.20
C TRP A 188 6.41 -19.01 2.88
N TYR A 189 6.64 -20.18 2.26
CA TYR A 189 5.56 -21.07 1.83
C TYR A 189 4.64 -21.40 3.02
N THR A 190 3.34 -21.45 2.81
CA THR A 190 2.39 -21.76 3.87
C THR A 190 1.21 -22.51 3.30
N ARG A 191 0.79 -23.58 3.98
CA ARG A 191 -0.49 -24.25 3.77
C ARG A 191 -1.33 -24.15 5.02
N VAL A 192 -2.60 -23.83 4.86
CA VAL A 192 -3.60 -23.90 5.93
C VAL A 192 -4.67 -24.88 5.50
N SER A 193 -4.91 -25.88 6.35
CA SER A 193 -5.97 -26.87 6.21
C SER A 193 -6.96 -26.70 7.36
N VAL A 194 -8.25 -26.63 7.05
CA VAL A 194 -9.36 -26.53 8.02
C VAL A 194 -10.23 -27.76 7.85
N GLU A 195 -10.29 -28.60 8.87
CA GLU A 195 -11.10 -29.80 8.94
C GLU A 195 -12.37 -29.53 9.75
N TYR A 196 -13.48 -30.09 9.29
CA TYR A 196 -14.81 -29.94 9.90
C TYR A 196 -15.27 -31.26 10.54
N THR A 197 -16.28 -31.18 11.40
CA THR A 197 -16.84 -32.35 12.10
C THR A 197 -17.55 -33.34 11.18
N ASP A 198 -17.96 -32.90 9.99
CA ASP A 198 -18.54 -33.77 8.94
C ASP A 198 -17.48 -34.52 8.13
N GLY A 199 -16.19 -34.30 8.42
CA GLY A 199 -15.06 -34.93 7.73
C GLY A 199 -14.61 -34.20 6.47
N GLU A 200 -15.30 -33.14 6.04
CA GLU A 200 -14.82 -32.30 4.95
C GLU A 200 -13.63 -31.45 5.38
N SER A 201 -12.82 -31.07 4.40
CA SER A 201 -11.68 -30.18 4.63
C SER A 201 -11.55 -29.13 3.53
N LEU A 202 -11.12 -27.94 3.94
CA LEU A 202 -10.76 -26.85 3.05
C LEU A 202 -9.27 -26.57 3.18
N VAL A 203 -8.59 -26.41 2.05
CA VAL A 203 -7.15 -26.19 2.00
C VAL A 203 -6.83 -24.94 1.19
N GLN A 204 -5.92 -24.12 1.69
CA GLN A 204 -5.36 -22.99 0.96
C GLN A 204 -3.84 -22.91 1.15
N GLU A 205 -3.14 -22.72 0.04
CA GLU A 205 -1.69 -22.59 -0.01
C GLU A 205 -1.28 -21.20 -0.52
N MET A 206 -0.10 -20.74 -0.11
CA MET A 206 0.59 -19.64 -0.78
C MET A 206 2.11 -19.73 -0.67
N PRO A 207 2.84 -19.30 -1.72
CA PRO A 207 4.30 -19.25 -1.69
C PRO A 207 4.84 -18.11 -0.82
N VAL A 208 4.08 -17.03 -0.68
CA VAL A 208 4.43 -15.82 0.07
C VAL A 208 3.16 -15.03 0.41
N SER A 209 3.16 -14.32 1.54
CA SER A 209 2.07 -13.40 1.89
C SER A 209 1.95 -12.26 0.87
N LYS A 210 0.72 -11.77 0.67
CA LYS A 210 0.43 -10.59 -0.14
C LYS A 210 1.25 -9.38 0.33
N ALA A 211 1.40 -9.20 1.65
CA ALA A 211 2.18 -8.10 2.24
C ALA A 211 3.70 -8.19 1.97
N ILE A 212 4.24 -9.39 1.74
CA ILE A 212 5.67 -9.61 1.44
C ILE A 212 5.93 -9.57 -0.08
N GLY A 213 5.01 -10.12 -0.88
CA GLY A 213 5.06 -10.12 -2.35
C GLY A 213 4.74 -8.77 -3.00
N SER A 214 4.13 -7.86 -2.24
CA SER A 214 3.91 -6.46 -2.63
C SER A 214 5.20 -5.66 -2.48
N LEU A 215 5.96 -5.54 -3.58
CA LEU A 215 7.03 -4.55 -3.70
C LEU A 215 6.39 -3.16 -3.84
N LEU A 216 6.47 -2.35 -2.80
CA LEU A 216 6.13 -0.92 -2.85
C LEU A 216 7.22 -0.21 -3.69
N SER A 217 6.86 0.24 -4.89
CA SER A 217 7.69 1.11 -5.73
C SER A 217 7.55 2.55 -5.23
N GLY A 218 8.65 3.16 -4.79
CA GLY A 218 8.61 4.46 -4.09
C GLY A 218 9.25 5.65 -4.82
N TYR A 219 8.91 6.83 -4.32
CA TYR A 219 9.72 8.03 -4.03
C TYR A 219 10.93 8.37 -4.95
N ARG A 220 10.88 9.52 -5.65
CA ARG A 220 11.69 10.75 -5.37
C ARG A 220 11.59 11.86 -6.45
N SER A 221 11.46 13.08 -5.91
CA SER A 221 11.55 14.45 -6.47
C SER A 221 12.81 14.78 -7.28
N GLY A 222 12.86 15.83 -8.12
CA GLY A 222 11.89 16.93 -8.22
C GLY A 222 12.02 17.80 -9.48
N SER A 223 11.02 18.58 -9.87
CA SER A 223 9.76 18.92 -9.18
C SER A 223 8.64 19.20 -10.22
N MET A 224 8.23 18.19 -11.02
CA MET A 224 7.21 18.21 -12.12
C MET A 224 7.65 18.55 -13.57
N VAL A 225 8.90 18.27 -13.98
CA VAL A 225 9.27 18.22 -15.43
C VAL A 225 9.10 16.81 -16.02
N ASN A 226 9.15 15.77 -15.18
CA ASN A 226 9.18 14.36 -15.59
C ASN A 226 7.80 13.66 -15.58
N GLU A 227 6.73 14.35 -15.16
CA GLU A 227 5.43 13.73 -14.86
C GLU A 227 4.39 13.83 -15.99
N ILE A 228 4.64 14.64 -17.03
CA ILE A 228 3.80 14.66 -18.24
C ILE A 228 3.71 13.26 -18.88
N PRO A 229 4.81 12.52 -19.08
CA PRO A 229 4.75 11.14 -19.55
C PRO A 229 3.94 10.21 -18.63
N MET A 230 3.95 10.43 -17.31
CA MET A 230 3.19 9.63 -16.35
C MET A 230 1.69 9.92 -16.41
N LEU A 231 1.31 11.20 -16.43
CA LEU A 231 -0.07 11.64 -16.67
C LEU A 231 -0.60 11.13 -18.01
N ILE A 232 0.21 11.20 -19.07
CA ILE A 232 -0.13 10.67 -20.39
C ILE A 232 -0.31 9.15 -20.32
N SER A 233 0.56 8.44 -19.62
CA SER A 233 0.44 6.98 -19.44
C SER A 233 -0.78 6.60 -18.61
N ALA A 234 -1.04 7.31 -17.51
CA ALA A 234 -2.22 7.20 -16.66
C ALA A 234 -3.50 7.27 -17.49
N LEU A 235 -3.65 8.38 -18.20
CA LEU A 235 -4.82 8.69 -19.01
C LEU A 235 -4.94 7.70 -20.18
N LYS A 236 -3.84 7.29 -20.80
CA LYS A 236 -3.88 6.27 -21.86
C LYS A 236 -4.41 4.93 -21.38
N VAL A 237 -3.93 4.45 -20.22
CA VAL A 237 -4.38 3.16 -19.67
C VAL A 237 -5.83 3.28 -19.21
N PHE A 238 -6.17 4.40 -18.58
CA PHE A 238 -7.51 4.68 -18.13
C PHE A 238 -8.51 4.76 -19.29
N LEU A 239 -8.21 5.55 -20.33
CA LEU A 239 -9.05 5.66 -21.53
C LEU A 239 -9.28 4.29 -22.15
N LYS A 240 -8.23 3.45 -22.26
CA LYS A 240 -8.34 2.08 -22.78
C LYS A 240 -9.15 1.13 -21.89
N SER A 241 -9.36 1.48 -20.61
CA SER A 241 -10.12 0.67 -19.65
C SER A 241 -11.61 1.03 -19.56
N LEU A 242 -12.05 2.09 -20.25
CA LEU A 242 -13.45 2.52 -20.24
C LEU A 242 -14.38 1.49 -20.93
N PRO A 243 -15.57 1.22 -20.37
CA PRO A 243 -16.56 0.37 -21.02
C PRO A 243 -17.09 1.00 -22.31
N VAL A 244 -17.40 0.17 -23.31
CA VAL A 244 -18.00 0.64 -24.58
C VAL A 244 -19.36 1.29 -24.33
N GLY A 245 -19.58 2.47 -24.90
CA GLY A 245 -20.86 3.19 -24.83
C GLY A 245 -20.98 4.25 -23.73
N VAL A 246 -20.05 4.33 -22.77
CA VAL A 246 -20.05 5.39 -21.74
C VAL A 246 -19.78 6.79 -22.34
N LYS A 247 -20.23 7.86 -21.69
CA LYS A 247 -20.17 9.25 -22.21
C LYS A 247 -19.02 10.07 -21.62
N PHE A 248 -17.81 10.01 -22.16
CA PHE A 248 -16.64 10.68 -21.55
C PHE A 248 -16.23 12.00 -22.24
N ASN A 249 -15.41 12.80 -21.56
CA ASN A 249 -14.76 14.01 -22.08
C ASN A 249 -13.45 14.27 -21.32
N ILE A 250 -12.60 15.17 -21.79
CA ILE A 250 -11.36 15.53 -21.08
C ILE A 250 -11.35 17.04 -20.87
N CYS A 251 -11.15 17.48 -19.62
CA CYS A 251 -11.01 18.89 -19.26
C CYS A 251 -9.56 19.14 -18.83
N SER A 252 -8.86 20.00 -19.56
CA SER A 252 -7.52 20.46 -19.19
C SER A 252 -7.66 21.76 -18.41
N PHE A 253 -6.97 21.92 -17.27
CA PHE A 253 -7.15 23.11 -16.44
C PHE A 253 -5.88 23.63 -15.76
N GLY A 254 -5.88 24.93 -15.48
CA GLY A 254 -4.86 25.68 -14.73
C GLY A 254 -5.46 26.96 -14.16
N SER A 255 -5.05 28.12 -14.65
CA SER A 255 -5.72 29.41 -14.42
C SER A 255 -6.98 29.52 -15.28
N ILE A 256 -6.98 28.83 -16.42
CA ILE A 256 -8.11 28.68 -17.34
C ILE A 256 -8.40 27.20 -17.54
N HIS A 257 -9.56 26.85 -18.08
CA HIS A 257 -9.92 25.47 -18.41
C HIS A 257 -10.39 25.35 -19.86
N SER A 258 -10.23 24.16 -20.44
CA SER A 258 -10.68 23.84 -21.80
C SER A 258 -11.12 22.38 -21.89
N PHE A 259 -12.12 22.10 -22.71
CA PHE A 259 -12.60 20.74 -22.96
C PHE A 259 -12.14 20.24 -24.33
N LEU A 260 -11.87 18.93 -24.42
CA LEU A 260 -11.60 18.26 -25.70
C LEU A 260 -12.79 18.42 -26.67
N TRP A 261 -14.01 18.21 -26.16
CA TRP A 261 -15.24 18.46 -26.92
C TRP A 261 -16.16 19.43 -26.17
N ALA A 262 -16.96 20.18 -26.91
CA ALA A 262 -17.99 21.06 -26.32
C ALA A 262 -19.00 20.30 -25.43
N LYS A 263 -19.20 19.00 -25.68
CA LYS A 263 -20.03 18.11 -24.86
C LYS A 263 -19.51 16.68 -24.92
N SER A 264 -19.70 15.89 -23.85
CA SER A 264 -19.18 14.51 -23.76
C SER A 264 -19.72 13.60 -24.86
N ARG A 265 -18.85 12.74 -25.41
CA ARG A 265 -19.16 11.82 -26.51
C ARG A 265 -19.17 10.37 -26.02
N SER A 266 -19.84 9.48 -26.77
CA SER A 266 -19.81 8.05 -26.47
C SER A 266 -18.42 7.47 -26.70
N TYR A 267 -18.02 6.55 -25.84
CA TYR A 267 -16.77 5.81 -25.95
C TYR A 267 -16.88 4.75 -27.05
N ASP A 268 -16.15 5.00 -28.13
CA ASP A 268 -15.98 4.17 -29.32
C ASP A 268 -14.53 4.28 -29.84
N ASN A 269 -14.21 3.57 -30.92
CA ASN A 269 -12.85 3.55 -31.46
C ASN A 269 -12.38 4.91 -32.00
N ASP A 270 -13.29 5.76 -32.48
CA ASP A 270 -12.93 7.04 -33.10
C ASP A 270 -12.71 8.12 -32.03
N SER A 271 -13.61 8.20 -31.06
CA SER A 271 -13.45 9.05 -29.87
C SER A 271 -12.24 8.67 -29.02
N LEU A 272 -11.91 7.38 -28.90
CA LEU A 272 -10.69 6.92 -28.22
C LEU A 272 -9.42 7.40 -28.94
N LYS A 273 -9.37 7.30 -30.28
CA LYS A 273 -8.22 7.78 -31.06
C LYS A 273 -8.04 9.29 -30.92
N GLU A 274 -9.12 10.05 -31.02
CA GLU A 274 -9.10 11.51 -30.86
C GLU A 274 -8.64 11.91 -29.45
N ALA A 275 -9.14 11.21 -28.41
CA ALA A 275 -8.73 11.43 -27.03
C ALA A 275 -7.25 11.06 -26.78
N ILE A 276 -6.76 9.94 -27.30
CA ILE A 276 -5.35 9.55 -27.18
C ILE A 276 -4.44 10.58 -27.87
N ALA A 277 -4.80 11.01 -29.08
CA ALA A 277 -4.03 12.02 -29.81
C ALA A 277 -3.99 13.37 -29.08
N HIS A 278 -5.10 13.75 -28.43
CA HIS A 278 -5.14 14.96 -27.61
C HIS A 278 -4.22 14.84 -26.38
N VAL A 279 -4.29 13.72 -25.66
CA VAL A 279 -3.47 13.47 -24.46
C VAL A 279 -1.98 13.40 -24.79
N GLU A 280 -1.60 12.82 -25.93
CA GLU A 280 -0.20 12.77 -26.39
C GLU A 280 0.46 14.13 -26.58
N ASN A 281 -0.35 15.17 -26.81
CA ASN A 281 0.13 16.53 -27.06
C ASN A 281 0.12 17.42 -25.81
N PHE A 282 -0.08 16.86 -24.61
CA PHE A 282 -0.14 17.65 -23.37
C PHE A 282 1.18 18.37 -23.05
N LYS A 283 1.06 19.65 -22.71
CA LYS A 283 2.18 20.56 -22.38
C LYS A 283 1.84 21.51 -21.22
N ALA A 284 2.87 21.99 -20.54
CA ALA A 284 2.81 22.76 -19.29
C ALA A 284 2.29 24.20 -19.37
N GLU A 285 1.16 24.44 -20.02
CA GLU A 285 0.84 25.78 -20.55
C GLU A 285 -0.23 26.56 -19.74
N TYR A 286 -0.97 25.92 -18.83
CA TYR A 286 -2.24 26.47 -18.32
C TYR A 286 -2.19 27.39 -17.09
N CYS A 287 -1.04 27.51 -16.42
CA CYS A 287 -0.84 28.49 -15.34
C CYS A 287 -1.67 28.27 -14.05
N GLY A 288 -1.41 28.96 -12.93
CA GLY A 288 -2.25 28.95 -11.70
C GLY A 288 -2.47 27.58 -11.01
N THR A 289 -3.56 27.44 -10.21
CA THR A 289 -4.21 26.21 -9.67
C THR A 289 -5.68 26.49 -9.32
N GLU A 290 -6.55 26.62 -10.33
CA GLU A 290 -7.98 26.91 -10.15
C GLU A 290 -8.86 25.65 -10.28
N THR A 291 -8.62 24.65 -9.42
CA THR A 291 -9.35 23.35 -9.42
C THR A 291 -10.86 23.52 -9.29
N GLN A 292 -11.31 24.49 -8.51
CA GLN A 292 -12.74 24.75 -8.28
C GLN A 292 -13.47 25.10 -9.57
N ASN A 293 -12.88 25.95 -10.43
CA ASN A 293 -13.51 26.38 -11.68
C ASN A 293 -13.64 25.24 -12.67
N ALA A 294 -12.63 24.37 -12.74
CA ALA A 294 -12.65 23.20 -13.61
C ALA A 294 -13.72 22.19 -13.19
N VAL A 295 -13.84 21.91 -11.88
CA VAL A 295 -14.85 20.99 -11.35
C VAL A 295 -16.26 21.55 -11.55
N ARG A 296 -16.47 22.86 -11.33
CA ARG A 296 -17.75 23.51 -11.63
C ARG A 296 -18.13 23.36 -13.10
N ALA A 297 -17.21 23.70 -14.02
CA ALA A 297 -17.45 23.57 -15.44
C ALA A 297 -17.75 22.12 -15.87
N ALA A 298 -17.07 21.13 -15.27
CA ALA A 298 -17.33 19.72 -15.53
C ALA A 298 -18.74 19.31 -15.09
N ILE A 299 -19.17 19.72 -13.88
CA ILE A 299 -20.52 19.47 -13.38
C ILE A 299 -21.57 20.15 -14.26
N ASP A 300 -21.35 21.40 -14.68
CA ASP A 300 -22.29 22.15 -15.52
C ASP A 300 -22.42 21.54 -16.92
N SER A 301 -21.36 20.90 -17.43
CA SER A 301 -21.35 20.24 -18.74
C SER A 301 -22.00 18.84 -18.76
N ARG A 302 -22.41 18.31 -17.60
CA ARG A 302 -22.89 16.94 -17.46
C ARG A 302 -24.23 16.69 -18.17
N PHE A 303 -24.51 15.43 -18.46
CA PHE A 303 -25.86 14.99 -18.81
C PHE A 303 -26.65 14.77 -17.53
N VAL A 304 -27.75 15.50 -17.34
CA VAL A 304 -28.55 15.46 -16.10
C VAL A 304 -29.20 14.08 -15.87
N ASP A 305 -29.49 13.36 -16.96
CA ASP A 305 -30.16 12.05 -16.94
C ASP A 305 -29.20 10.87 -16.68
N LEU A 306 -27.91 11.13 -16.47
CA LEU A 306 -26.88 10.10 -16.25
C LEU A 306 -26.11 10.37 -14.95
N ASP A 307 -25.69 9.29 -14.31
CA ASP A 307 -24.71 9.38 -13.23
C ASP A 307 -23.38 9.93 -13.79
N CYS A 308 -22.77 10.83 -13.03
CA CYS A 308 -21.58 11.58 -13.42
C CYS A 308 -20.45 11.31 -12.44
N GLU A 309 -19.35 10.75 -12.94
CA GLU A 309 -18.13 10.56 -12.17
C GLU A 309 -17.03 11.51 -12.67
N ILE A 310 -16.37 12.20 -11.75
CA ILE A 310 -15.33 13.20 -12.07
C ILE A 310 -14.03 12.73 -11.45
N LEU A 311 -13.09 12.25 -12.27
CA LEU A 311 -11.75 11.90 -11.82
C LEU A 311 -10.86 13.14 -11.84
N VAL A 312 -10.53 13.68 -10.67
CA VAL A 312 -9.71 14.88 -10.57
C VAL A 312 -8.24 14.49 -10.43
N LEU A 313 -7.49 14.57 -11.52
CA LEU A 313 -6.03 14.40 -11.49
C LEU A 313 -5.36 15.71 -11.07
N THR A 314 -4.69 15.73 -9.91
CA THR A 314 -4.03 16.94 -9.39
C THR A 314 -2.73 16.62 -8.67
N ASP A 315 -1.75 17.50 -8.82
CA ASP A 315 -0.39 17.34 -8.32
C ASP A 315 0.03 18.38 -7.28
N GLY A 316 -0.89 19.29 -6.93
CA GLY A 316 -0.63 20.41 -6.03
C GLY A 316 -1.76 20.71 -5.05
N ASP A 317 -1.66 21.88 -4.43
CA ASP A 317 -2.61 22.40 -3.44
C ASP A 317 -3.29 23.69 -3.92
N ILE A 318 -4.47 23.99 -3.38
CA ILE A 318 -5.20 25.25 -3.55
C ILE A 318 -5.27 26.01 -2.22
N CYS A 319 -5.03 27.32 -2.24
CA CYS A 319 -5.08 28.13 -1.03
C CYS A 319 -6.49 28.22 -0.40
N ARG A 320 -7.55 27.89 -1.15
CA ARG A 320 -8.97 28.03 -0.72
C ARG A 320 -9.73 26.70 -0.76
N GLN A 321 -9.21 25.67 -0.09
CA GLN A 321 -9.82 24.33 -0.06
C GLN A 321 -11.27 24.32 0.45
N HIS A 322 -11.63 25.20 1.39
CA HIS A 322 -12.99 25.25 1.95
C HIS A 322 -14.07 25.62 0.93
N GLU A 323 -13.75 26.46 -0.06
CA GLU A 323 -14.74 26.91 -1.06
C GLU A 323 -15.18 25.76 -1.97
N ILE A 324 -14.23 24.91 -2.41
CA ILE A 324 -14.56 23.74 -3.23
C ILE A 324 -15.30 22.67 -2.41
N PHE A 325 -14.98 22.48 -1.13
CA PHE A 325 -15.69 21.52 -0.28
C PHE A 325 -17.14 21.93 -0.05
N SER A 326 -17.39 23.21 0.26
CA SER A 326 -18.75 23.73 0.42
C SER A 326 -19.53 23.57 -0.88
N TYR A 327 -18.96 23.99 -2.01
CA TYR A 327 -19.58 23.86 -3.32
C TYR A 327 -19.96 22.40 -3.65
N LEU A 328 -19.05 21.46 -3.39
CA LEU A 328 -19.32 20.04 -3.63
C LEU A 328 -20.40 19.50 -2.69
N ASN A 329 -20.35 19.81 -1.39
CA ASN A 329 -21.40 19.38 -0.46
C ASN A 329 -22.80 19.88 -0.86
N ASP A 330 -22.89 21.10 -1.39
CA ASP A 330 -24.16 21.71 -1.80
C ASP A 330 -24.66 21.18 -3.16
N THR A 331 -23.74 20.79 -4.05
CA THR A 331 -24.06 20.45 -5.46
C THR A 331 -24.13 18.95 -5.71
N VAL A 332 -23.41 18.14 -4.94
CA VAL A 332 -23.27 16.70 -5.15
C VAL A 332 -24.46 15.96 -4.53
N GLY A 333 -25.43 15.65 -5.38
CA GLY A 333 -26.55 14.74 -5.07
C GLY A 333 -26.12 13.27 -5.02
N ASP A 334 -27.02 12.33 -5.29
CA ASP A 334 -26.68 10.90 -5.36
C ASP A 334 -26.15 10.48 -6.75
N SER A 335 -26.33 11.33 -7.76
CA SER A 335 -25.94 11.09 -9.15
C SER A 335 -24.55 11.62 -9.53
N ILE A 336 -23.83 12.28 -8.61
CA ILE A 336 -22.50 12.83 -8.89
C ILE A 336 -21.49 12.22 -7.91
N ARG A 337 -20.34 11.80 -8.43
CA ARG A 337 -19.19 11.38 -7.61
C ARG A 337 -17.92 12.07 -8.06
N VAL A 338 -17.11 12.53 -7.11
CA VAL A 338 -15.79 13.13 -7.40
C VAL A 338 -14.70 12.27 -6.79
N LEU A 339 -13.81 11.81 -7.66
CA LEU A 339 -12.75 10.85 -7.40
C LEU A 339 -11.41 11.56 -7.60
N PRO A 340 -10.84 12.20 -6.58
CA PRO A 340 -9.55 12.85 -6.73
C PRO A 340 -8.43 11.82 -6.75
N LEU A 341 -7.59 11.90 -7.79
CA LEU A 341 -6.30 11.22 -7.88
C LEU A 341 -5.20 12.25 -7.68
N GLY A 342 -4.56 12.20 -6.51
CA GLY A 342 -3.36 12.95 -6.25
C GLY A 342 -2.19 12.33 -7.01
N ILE A 343 -1.50 13.09 -7.88
CA ILE A 343 -0.34 12.62 -8.63
C ILE A 343 0.91 13.30 -8.07
N GLY A 344 1.87 12.50 -7.64
CA GLY A 344 3.09 12.97 -7.00
C GLY A 344 2.88 13.36 -5.54
N ASP A 345 4.00 13.57 -4.85
CA ASP A 345 4.04 13.75 -3.40
C ASP A 345 3.76 15.21 -2.97
N GLY A 346 3.64 16.13 -3.94
CA GLY A 346 3.30 17.55 -3.72
C GLY A 346 1.81 17.84 -3.58
N VAL A 347 0.96 16.82 -3.79
CA VAL A 347 -0.48 16.95 -3.68
C VAL A 347 -0.91 17.04 -2.22
N SER A 348 -1.78 17.99 -1.92
CA SER A 348 -2.31 18.16 -0.58
C SER A 348 -3.28 17.05 -0.23
N THR A 349 -2.93 16.22 0.75
CA THR A 349 -3.80 15.13 1.24
C THR A 349 -5.13 15.68 1.74
N SER A 350 -5.13 16.85 2.40
CA SER A 350 -6.36 17.49 2.86
C SER A 350 -7.26 17.92 1.70
N LEU A 351 -6.67 18.34 0.58
CA LEU A 351 -7.41 18.69 -0.63
C LEU A 351 -8.08 17.45 -1.24
N ILE A 352 -7.31 16.39 -1.52
CA ILE A 352 -7.86 15.20 -2.18
C ILE A 352 -8.83 14.45 -1.27
N GLU A 353 -8.55 14.30 0.03
CA GLU A 353 -9.48 13.65 0.94
C GLU A 353 -10.74 14.50 1.18
N GLY A 354 -10.59 15.82 1.26
CA GLY A 354 -11.71 16.75 1.40
C GLY A 354 -12.61 16.76 0.16
N VAL A 355 -12.02 16.77 -1.05
CA VAL A 355 -12.76 16.65 -2.31
C VAL A 355 -13.46 15.30 -2.41
N ALA A 356 -12.80 14.20 -2.06
CA ALA A 356 -13.42 12.88 -2.09
C ALA A 356 -14.61 12.78 -1.12
N ARG A 357 -14.44 13.30 0.10
CA ARG A 357 -15.50 13.31 1.11
C ARG A 357 -16.68 14.15 0.67
N ALA A 358 -16.45 15.38 0.21
CA ALA A 358 -17.51 16.27 -0.25
C ALA A 358 -18.15 15.79 -1.56
N GLY A 359 -17.39 15.07 -2.38
CA GLY A 359 -17.82 14.49 -3.64
C GLY A 359 -18.38 13.08 -3.56
N LYS A 360 -18.63 12.52 -2.37
CA LYS A 360 -19.09 11.14 -2.17
C LYS A 360 -18.28 10.07 -2.93
N GLY A 361 -16.98 10.33 -3.12
CA GLY A 361 -16.04 9.42 -3.77
C GLY A 361 -14.96 8.93 -2.82
N PHE A 362 -13.89 8.39 -3.39
CA PHE A 362 -12.68 8.03 -2.66
C PHE A 362 -11.48 8.77 -3.26
N ALA A 363 -10.59 9.19 -2.38
CA ALA A 363 -9.31 9.76 -2.80
C ALA A 363 -8.34 8.63 -3.05
N GLN A 364 -7.57 8.74 -4.12
CA GLN A 364 -6.42 7.89 -4.33
C GLN A 364 -5.21 8.77 -4.59
N MET A 365 -4.04 8.32 -4.16
CA MET A 365 -2.79 9.00 -4.43
C MET A 365 -1.89 8.04 -5.20
N VAL A 366 -1.16 8.61 -6.16
CA VAL A 366 -0.20 7.93 -7.02
C VAL A 366 1.09 8.71 -6.86
N GLY A 367 2.02 8.17 -6.07
CA GLY A 367 3.31 8.82 -5.81
C GLY A 367 4.21 8.81 -7.05
N GLU A 368 5.24 9.67 -7.07
CA GLU A 368 6.23 9.69 -8.16
C GLU A 368 6.90 8.31 -8.28
N GLY A 369 6.76 7.69 -9.46
CA GLY A 369 7.31 6.37 -9.79
C GLY A 369 6.34 5.19 -9.69
N GLU A 370 5.08 5.38 -9.26
CA GLU A 370 4.05 4.33 -9.29
C GLU A 370 3.51 4.13 -10.72
N LYS A 371 3.62 2.92 -11.29
CA LYS A 371 2.92 2.58 -12.54
C LYS A 371 1.42 2.48 -12.30
N LEU A 372 0.63 3.32 -12.99
CA LEU A 372 -0.85 3.31 -12.92
C LEU A 372 -1.49 1.99 -13.34
N ASP A 373 -0.78 1.13 -14.07
CA ASP A 373 -1.28 -0.13 -14.62
C ASP A 373 -1.83 -1.11 -13.55
N LYS A 374 -1.42 -0.97 -12.28
CA LYS A 374 -1.83 -1.89 -11.20
C LYS A 374 -3.13 -1.48 -10.46
N LYS A 375 -3.60 -0.23 -10.61
CA LYS A 375 -4.77 0.30 -9.85
C LYS A 375 -6.06 0.44 -10.67
N ASN A 376 -6.03 0.24 -11.99
CA ASN A 376 -7.20 0.45 -12.87
C ASN A 376 -8.33 -0.60 -12.75
N GLY A 377 -8.15 -1.65 -11.95
CA GLY A 377 -9.16 -2.70 -11.76
C GLY A 377 -10.42 -2.28 -10.98
N SER A 378 -10.52 -1.03 -10.52
CA SER A 378 -11.64 -0.55 -9.69
C SER A 378 -12.36 0.71 -10.24
N TYR A 379 -11.96 1.23 -11.40
CA TYR A 379 -12.56 2.42 -12.03
C TYR A 379 -13.43 2.11 -13.27
N ALA A 380 -13.62 0.83 -13.60
CA ALA A 380 -14.36 0.40 -14.80
C ALA A 380 -15.88 0.51 -14.59
N GLY A 381 -16.40 1.75 -14.63
CA GLY A 381 -17.82 1.97 -14.39
C GLY A 381 -18.32 3.40 -14.57
N GLY A 382 -17.72 4.25 -15.40
CA GLY A 382 -18.28 5.59 -15.59
C GLY A 382 -17.41 6.54 -16.41
N SER A 383 -18.09 7.39 -17.16
CA SER A 383 -17.57 8.56 -17.88
C SER A 383 -16.66 9.44 -17.03
N ILE A 384 -15.43 9.72 -17.45
CA ILE A 384 -14.43 10.44 -16.62
C ILE A 384 -13.81 11.63 -17.36
N VAL A 385 -13.62 12.74 -16.64
CA VAL A 385 -13.03 14.03 -17.06
C VAL A 385 -11.98 14.50 -16.04
N SER A 386 -10.73 14.77 -16.47
CA SER A 386 -9.86 15.92 -16.06
C SER A 386 -8.33 15.64 -16.01
N ALA A 387 -7.49 16.61 -16.44
CA ALA A 387 -6.01 16.60 -16.45
C ALA A 387 -5.38 17.98 -16.09
N ARG A 388 -4.16 18.00 -15.53
CA ARG A 388 -3.45 19.23 -15.09
C ARG A 388 -1.91 19.25 -15.23
N LEU A 389 -1.34 20.47 -15.31
CA LEU A 389 0.06 20.88 -15.55
C LEU A 389 0.41 22.30 -14.99
N ARG A 390 1.60 22.55 -14.35
CA ARG A 390 2.47 23.78 -14.50
C ARG A 390 3.85 23.81 -13.75
N LEU A 391 4.79 24.67 -14.20
CA LEU A 391 6.08 25.14 -13.55
C LEU A 391 6.44 26.61 -13.90
N HIS A 392 7.12 27.38 -13.00
CA HIS A 392 8.54 27.89 -13.07
C HIS A 392 8.93 28.98 -12.01
N TYR A 393 10.25 29.05 -11.74
CA TYR A 393 11.02 29.73 -10.67
C TYR A 393 11.33 31.24 -10.84
N GLY A 394 11.66 31.90 -9.72
CA GLY A 394 12.46 33.14 -9.66
C GLY A 394 13.18 33.30 -8.31
N VAL A 395 14.52 33.34 -8.34
CA VAL A 395 15.42 33.63 -7.20
C VAL A 395 15.48 35.13 -6.95
N GLN A 396 15.39 35.60 -5.70
CA GLN A 396 16.12 36.79 -5.25
C GLN A 396 16.21 36.87 -3.70
N ILE A 397 17.46 36.71 -3.24
CA ILE A 397 18.12 36.89 -1.92
C ILE A 397 17.60 36.06 -0.74
#